data_AF-A0A1G1Y1A4-F1
#
_entry.id   AF-A0A1G1Y1A4-F1
#
_cell.length_a   1.000
_cell.length_b   1.000
_cell.length_c   1.000
_cell.angle_alpha   90.00
_cell.angle_beta   90.00
_cell.angle_gamma   90.00
#
_symmetry.space_group_name_H-M   'P 1'
#
loop_
_entity.id
_entity.type
_entity.pdbx_description
1 polymer ?
#
loop_
_entity_poly.entity_id
_entity_poly.type
_entity_poly.pdbx_seq_one_letter_code
_entity_poly.pdbx_strand_id
1 'polypeptide(L)'
;MFPNRLVAWLSGLSLLILFELALTWPKNLYWFVGLSLLLLFFSVWRLAGRLTKAKFWNFLITPLIFLSSAWLFIIFLEDHGVRQLTILISVILYFVFLKVVFLYLYRRPKYEAHTLGNISSYIGLVAIFFLTAGVFSLRIFLSFSYLLLALPIFILTALLVYQLFWASQAPIASSLPHVLVIAIVVTEIFAVVNFLPTSVYVSGLIVTVVYYLLSGLSRNWLLNIRESRVVVRYLTISFISLMLILLSAKWI
;
A
#
# COMPACT_ATOMS: atom_id res chain seq x y z
N MET A 1 -0.43 19.17 23.31
CA MET A 1 0.09 17.81 23.08
C MET A 1 -1.01 16.74 23.08
N PHE A 2 -1.98 16.78 24.00
CA PHE A 2 -3.16 15.91 24.03
C PHE A 2 -4.03 15.86 22.75
N PRO A 3 -4.36 16.97 22.06
CA PRO A 3 -5.28 16.92 20.91
C PRO A 3 -4.71 16.13 19.72
N ASN A 4 -3.38 16.11 19.55
CA ASN A 4 -2.76 15.42 18.42
C ASN A 4 -2.74 13.89 18.60
N ARG A 5 -2.85 13.39 19.83
CA ARG A 5 -2.96 11.94 20.10
C ARG A 5 -4.33 11.40 19.70
N LEU A 6 -5.38 12.22 19.84
CA LEU A 6 -6.75 11.83 19.51
C LEU A 6 -6.98 11.75 18.00
N VAL A 7 -6.16 12.44 17.19
CA VAL A 7 -6.29 12.45 15.72
C VAL A 7 -6.30 11.03 15.16
N ALA A 8 -5.36 10.16 15.56
CA ALA A 8 -5.31 8.79 15.06
C ALA A 8 -6.59 8.00 15.40
N TRP A 9 -7.07 8.11 16.64
CA TRP A 9 -8.28 7.41 17.09
C TRP A 9 -9.54 7.92 16.40
N LEU A 10 -9.75 9.23 16.40
CA LEU A 10 -10.92 9.86 15.80
C LEU A 10 -10.96 9.59 14.30
N SER A 11 -9.83 9.75 13.61
CA SER A 11 -9.77 9.49 12.18
C SER A 11 -9.96 8.01 11.83
N GLY A 12 -9.44 7.08 12.63
CA GLY A 12 -9.71 5.65 12.45
C GLY A 12 -11.20 5.30 12.60
N LEU A 13 -11.84 5.82 13.65
CA LEU A 13 -13.28 5.62 13.87
C LEU A 13 -14.13 6.27 12.77
N SER A 14 -13.80 7.50 12.38
CA SER A 14 -14.48 8.19 11.27
C SER A 14 -14.30 7.43 9.96
N LEU A 15 -13.11 6.87 9.71
CA LEU A 15 -12.87 6.07 8.50
C LEU A 15 -13.71 4.78 8.50
N LEU A 16 -13.83 4.10 9.64
CA LEU A 16 -14.72 2.94 9.78
C LEU A 16 -16.16 3.31 9.43
N ILE A 17 -16.68 4.39 10.03
CA ILE A 17 -18.04 4.87 9.76
C ILE A 17 -18.22 5.19 8.27
N LEU A 18 -17.25 5.83 7.62
CA LEU A 18 -17.32 6.14 6.20
C LEU A 18 -17.36 4.88 5.32
N PHE A 19 -16.59 3.84 5.66
CA PHE A 19 -16.67 2.55 4.97
C PHE A 19 -18.05 1.89 5.14
N GLU A 20 -18.57 1.84 6.37
CA GLU A 20 -19.89 1.24 6.66
C GLU A 20 -21.02 1.99 5.94
N LEU A 21 -21.01 3.33 5.99
CA LEU A 21 -22.00 4.15 5.30
C LEU A 21 -21.98 3.95 3.78
N ALA A 22 -20.79 3.74 3.22
CA ALA A 22 -20.64 3.44 1.80
C ALA A 22 -21.24 2.08 1.41
N LEU A 23 -21.19 1.09 2.31
CA LEU A 23 -21.86 -0.19 2.09
C LEU A 23 -23.39 -0.06 2.17
N THR A 24 -23.90 0.78 3.08
CA THR A 24 -25.35 0.99 3.19
C THR A 24 -25.93 1.85 2.06
N TRP A 25 -25.16 2.83 1.56
CA TRP A 25 -25.60 3.78 0.54
C TRP A 25 -24.65 3.82 -0.66
N PRO A 26 -24.63 2.76 -1.49
CA PRO A 26 -23.66 2.62 -2.58
C PRO A 26 -23.79 3.70 -3.66
N LYS A 27 -24.98 4.30 -3.82
CA LYS A 27 -25.20 5.41 -4.78
C LYS A 27 -24.31 6.63 -4.50
N ASN A 28 -23.89 6.82 -3.25
CA ASN A 28 -23.09 7.97 -2.81
C ASN A 28 -21.62 7.61 -2.57
N LEU A 29 -21.15 6.47 -3.08
CA LEU A 29 -19.78 5.97 -2.90
C LEU A 29 -18.71 7.04 -3.16
N TYR A 30 -18.85 7.83 -4.24
CA TYR A 30 -17.89 8.86 -4.61
C TYR A 30 -17.72 9.94 -3.52
N TRP A 31 -18.79 10.30 -2.80
CA TRP A 31 -18.71 11.20 -1.66
C TRP A 31 -17.94 10.57 -0.50
N PHE A 32 -18.19 9.31 -0.17
CA PHE A 32 -17.48 8.62 0.92
C PHE A 32 -16.00 8.44 0.63
N VAL A 33 -15.64 8.10 -0.61
CA VAL A 33 -14.24 8.08 -1.07
C VAL A 33 -13.62 9.46 -0.89
N GLY A 34 -14.25 10.52 -1.42
CA GLY A 34 -13.76 11.90 -1.29
C GLY A 34 -13.59 12.35 0.16
N LEU A 35 -14.58 12.09 1.02
CA LEU A 35 -14.53 12.41 2.44
C LEU A 35 -13.42 11.64 3.18
N SER A 36 -13.18 10.37 2.84
CA SER A 36 -12.10 9.58 3.45
C SER A 36 -10.71 10.12 3.07
N LEU A 37 -10.53 10.57 1.83
CA LEU A 37 -9.27 11.17 1.36
C LEU A 37 -9.06 12.56 1.99
N LEU A 38 -10.13 13.35 2.15
CA LEU A 38 -10.08 14.61 2.89
C LEU A 38 -9.76 14.39 4.37
N LEU A 39 -10.40 13.41 5.00
CA LEU A 39 -10.11 13.01 6.39
C LEU A 39 -8.64 12.63 6.55
N LEU A 40 -8.09 11.85 5.63
CA LEU A 40 -6.66 11.51 5.59
C LEU A 40 -5.81 12.79 5.47
N PHE A 41 -6.10 13.64 4.49
CA PHE A 41 -5.35 14.87 4.25
C PHE A 41 -5.31 15.75 5.51
N PHE A 42 -6.46 16.00 6.14
CA PHE A 42 -6.54 16.80 7.37
C PHE A 42 -5.86 16.12 8.55
N SER A 43 -5.93 14.78 8.66
CA SER A 43 -5.25 14.03 9.72
C SER A 43 -3.73 14.16 9.61
N VAL A 44 -3.18 13.98 8.41
CA VAL A 44 -1.75 14.15 8.14
C VAL A 44 -1.34 15.62 8.27
N TRP A 45 -2.14 16.56 7.77
CA TRP A 45 -1.89 18.00 7.91
C TRP A 45 -1.85 18.44 9.37
N ARG A 46 -2.75 17.92 10.21
CA ARG A 46 -2.73 18.21 11.64
C ARG A 46 -1.46 17.71 12.33
N LEU A 47 -0.92 16.58 11.89
CA LEU A 47 0.29 15.98 12.48
C LEU A 47 1.60 16.54 11.89
N ALA A 48 1.65 16.77 10.59
CA ALA A 48 2.88 17.05 9.84
C ALA A 48 2.85 18.42 9.12
N GLY A 49 1.76 19.19 9.19
CA GLY A 49 1.60 20.46 8.46
C GLY A 49 2.52 21.60 8.90
N ARG A 50 3.22 21.44 10.04
CA ARG A 50 4.27 22.36 10.49
C ARG A 50 5.64 22.06 9.89
N LEU A 51 5.77 20.94 9.17
CA LEU A 51 7.01 20.56 8.48
C LEU A 51 7.14 21.30 7.16
N THR A 52 8.32 21.20 6.54
CA THR A 52 8.53 21.71 5.18
C THR A 52 7.58 21.01 4.20
N LYS A 53 7.17 21.74 3.14
CA LYS A 53 6.26 21.24 2.11
C LYS A 53 6.69 19.86 1.59
N ALA A 54 7.98 19.68 1.29
CA ALA A 54 8.51 18.40 0.80
C ALA A 54 8.33 17.23 1.79
N LYS A 55 8.60 17.46 3.08
CA LYS A 55 8.44 16.42 4.11
C LYS A 55 6.97 16.06 4.35
N PHE A 56 6.08 17.05 4.28
CA PHE A 56 4.64 16.83 4.39
C PHE A 56 4.13 15.86 3.33
N TRP A 57 4.47 16.08 2.06
CA TRP A 57 4.05 15.21 0.96
C TRP A 57 4.55 13.78 1.12
N ASN A 58 5.77 13.58 1.61
CA ASN A 58 6.31 12.25 1.84
C ASN A 58 5.54 11.44 2.91
N PHE A 59 4.91 12.10 3.89
CA PHE A 59 4.02 11.43 4.84
C PHE A 59 2.64 11.09 4.25
N LEU A 60 2.23 11.78 3.19
CA LEU A 60 0.91 11.60 2.58
C LEU A 60 0.89 10.48 1.52
N ILE A 61 2.01 10.23 0.82
CA ILE A 61 2.07 9.28 -0.31
C ILE A 61 1.54 7.88 0.04
N THR A 62 2.14 7.18 1.02
CA THR A 62 1.73 5.82 1.37
C THR A 62 0.28 5.70 1.83
N PRO A 63 -0.19 6.48 2.82
CA PRO A 63 -1.56 6.33 3.28
C PRO A 63 -2.58 6.75 2.21
N LEU A 64 -2.21 7.66 1.30
CA LEU A 64 -3.07 8.05 0.18
C LEU A 64 -3.22 6.91 -0.82
N ILE A 65 -2.11 6.30 -1.26
CA ILE A 65 -2.14 5.17 -2.20
C ILE A 65 -2.85 3.98 -1.54
N PHE A 66 -2.54 3.69 -0.29
CA PHE A 66 -3.19 2.64 0.48
C PHE A 66 -4.70 2.83 0.56
N LEU A 67 -5.17 4.00 0.97
CA LEU A 67 -6.61 4.25 1.14
C LEU A 67 -7.36 4.20 -0.19
N SER A 68 -6.79 4.79 -1.25
CA SER A 68 -7.35 4.71 -2.60
C SER A 68 -7.41 3.27 -3.11
N SER A 69 -6.36 2.48 -2.88
CA SER A 69 -6.32 1.07 -3.25
C SER A 69 -7.33 0.23 -2.46
N ALA A 70 -7.51 0.51 -1.16
CA ALA A 70 -8.49 -0.18 -0.32
C ALA A 70 -9.92 0.07 -0.81
N TRP A 71 -10.26 1.31 -1.15
CA TRP A 71 -11.55 1.62 -1.78
C TRP A 71 -11.73 0.86 -3.08
N LEU A 72 -10.73 0.92 -3.96
CA LEU A 72 -10.79 0.23 -5.24
C LEU A 72 -11.04 -1.27 -5.06
N PHE A 73 -10.33 -1.91 -4.14
CA PHE A 73 -10.48 -3.34 -3.85
C PHE A 73 -11.84 -3.68 -3.24
N ILE A 74 -12.30 -2.91 -2.23
CA ILE A 74 -13.57 -3.16 -1.52
C ILE A 74 -14.78 -3.09 -2.45
N ILE A 75 -14.78 -2.20 -3.45
CA ILE A 75 -15.89 -2.06 -4.41
C ILE A 75 -16.13 -3.36 -5.19
N PHE A 76 -15.10 -4.14 -5.47
CA PHE A 76 -15.18 -5.38 -6.24
C PHE A 76 -15.30 -6.64 -5.38
N LEU A 77 -15.28 -6.52 -4.05
CA LEU A 77 -15.46 -7.67 -3.16
C LEU A 77 -16.94 -8.03 -3.07
N GLU A 78 -17.31 -9.23 -3.54
CA GLU A 78 -18.69 -9.72 -3.46
C GLU A 78 -19.03 -10.25 -2.07
N ASP A 79 -18.16 -11.06 -1.47
CA ASP A 79 -18.41 -11.69 -0.17
C ASP A 79 -18.43 -10.68 0.98
N HIS A 80 -19.51 -10.67 1.75
CA HIS A 80 -19.71 -9.73 2.86
C HIS A 80 -18.67 -9.92 3.98
N GLY A 81 -18.32 -11.17 4.31
CA GLY A 81 -17.36 -11.46 5.37
C GLY A 81 -15.95 -10.97 5.01
N VAL A 82 -15.49 -11.28 3.80
CA VAL A 82 -14.19 -10.82 3.27
C VAL A 82 -14.16 -9.29 3.15
N ARG A 83 -15.28 -8.67 2.73
CA ARG A 83 -15.40 -7.21 2.66
C ARG A 83 -15.25 -6.56 4.03
N GLN A 84 -15.93 -7.08 5.05
CA GLN A 84 -15.86 -6.56 6.42
C GLN A 84 -14.47 -6.74 7.03
N LEU A 85 -13.86 -7.91 6.81
CA LEU A 85 -12.48 -8.17 7.21
C LEU A 85 -11.51 -7.17 6.58
N THR A 86 -11.69 -6.89 5.28
CA THR A 86 -10.88 -5.93 4.53
C THR A 86 -11.02 -4.51 5.08
N ILE A 87 -12.24 -4.08 5.43
CA ILE A 87 -12.51 -2.79 6.07
C ILE A 87 -11.79 -2.70 7.43
N LEU A 88 -11.93 -3.71 8.28
CA LEU A 88 -11.29 -3.75 9.59
C LEU A 88 -9.76 -3.67 9.48
N ILE A 89 -9.16 -4.49 8.60
CA ILE A 89 -7.72 -4.44 8.33
C ILE A 89 -7.32 -3.04 7.85
N SER A 90 -8.11 -2.44 6.95
CA SER A 90 -7.82 -1.12 6.40
C SER A 90 -7.82 -0.02 7.46
N VAL A 91 -8.82 -0.03 8.34
CA VAL A 91 -8.94 0.91 9.46
C VAL A 91 -7.81 0.73 10.46
N ILE A 92 -7.45 -0.52 10.80
CA ILE A 92 -6.34 -0.81 11.73
C ILE A 92 -5.02 -0.30 11.16
N LEU A 93 -4.72 -0.60 9.89
CA LEU A 93 -3.47 -0.16 9.26
C LEU A 93 -3.40 1.37 9.14
N TYR A 94 -4.51 2.01 8.78
CA TYR A 94 -4.63 3.47 8.76
C TYR A 94 -4.36 4.08 10.15
N PHE A 95 -5.00 3.55 11.19
CA PHE A 95 -4.79 3.97 12.57
C PHE A 95 -3.34 3.80 13.01
N VAL A 96 -2.75 2.63 12.76
CA VAL A 96 -1.37 2.30 13.09
C VAL A 96 -0.41 3.27 12.40
N PHE A 97 -0.63 3.56 11.11
CA PHE A 97 0.19 4.52 10.37
C PHE A 97 0.19 5.89 11.04
N LEU A 98 -0.98 6.46 11.31
CA LEU A 98 -1.08 7.78 11.93
C LEU A 98 -0.48 7.80 13.34
N LYS A 99 -0.64 6.71 14.10
CA LYS A 99 -0.01 6.56 15.41
C LYS A 99 1.52 6.57 15.31
N VAL A 100 2.09 5.89 14.32
CA VAL A 100 3.55 5.85 14.07
C VAL A 100 4.05 7.22 13.64
N VAL A 101 3.33 7.92 12.75
CA VAL A 101 3.65 9.31 12.37
C VAL A 101 3.61 10.23 13.58
N PHE A 102 2.61 10.10 14.45
CA PHE A 102 2.53 10.87 15.69
C PHE A 102 3.72 10.58 16.62
N LEU A 103 4.10 9.31 16.81
CA LEU A 103 5.25 8.93 17.63
C LEU A 103 6.56 9.50 17.06
N TYR A 104 6.75 9.39 15.75
CA TYR A 104 7.92 9.89 15.05
C TYR A 104 8.10 11.42 15.21
N LEU A 105 7.01 12.19 15.10
CA LEU A 105 7.06 13.65 15.13
C LEU A 105 7.05 14.23 16.56
N TYR A 106 6.28 13.64 17.48
CA TYR A 106 5.98 14.27 18.78
C TYR A 106 6.52 13.49 19.98
N ARG A 107 6.94 12.23 19.83
CA ARG A 107 7.41 11.38 20.94
C ARG A 107 8.61 10.52 20.55
N ARG A 108 9.69 11.16 20.09
CA ARG A 108 10.95 10.48 19.72
C ARG A 108 11.49 9.50 20.77
N PRO A 109 11.43 9.76 22.10
CA PRO A 109 11.92 8.79 23.09
C PRO A 109 11.14 7.46 23.12
N LYS A 110 9.91 7.44 22.60
CA LYS A 110 9.06 6.23 22.49
C LYS A 110 9.03 5.66 21.07
N TYR A 111 9.78 6.26 20.15
CA TYR A 111 9.86 5.82 18.77
C TYR A 111 11.07 4.90 18.61
N GLU A 112 10.83 3.66 18.23
CA GLU A 112 11.88 2.71 17.91
C GLU A 112 12.48 3.05 16.54
N ALA A 113 13.79 2.82 16.38
CA ALA A 113 14.44 3.06 15.11
C ALA A 113 13.80 2.20 14.00
N HIS A 114 13.68 2.76 12.79
CA HIS A 114 13.13 2.10 11.61
C HIS A 114 11.63 1.71 11.65
N THR A 115 10.87 2.01 12.71
CA THR A 115 9.43 1.68 12.78
C THR A 115 8.63 2.26 11.62
N LEU A 116 8.87 3.53 11.24
CA LEU A 116 8.18 4.17 10.12
C LEU A 116 8.45 3.45 8.80
N GLY A 117 9.72 3.13 8.50
CA GLY A 117 10.09 2.38 7.30
C GLY A 117 9.47 0.98 7.26
N ASN A 118 9.44 0.26 8.39
CA ASN A 118 8.82 -1.06 8.47
C ASN A 118 7.30 -1.00 8.27
N ILE A 119 6.62 -0.09 8.96
CA ILE A 119 5.16 0.07 8.84
C ILE A 119 4.77 0.55 7.44
N SER A 120 5.53 1.48 6.85
CA SER A 120 5.37 1.87 5.45
C SER A 120 5.56 0.68 4.50
N SER A 121 6.53 -0.21 4.76
CA SER A 121 6.72 -1.42 3.97
C SER A 121 5.51 -2.37 4.05
N TYR A 122 4.99 -2.63 5.25
CA TYR A 122 3.84 -3.52 5.43
C TYR A 122 2.57 -2.94 4.80
N ILE A 123 2.32 -1.65 5.00
CA ILE A 123 1.17 -0.98 4.38
C ILE A 123 1.33 -0.93 2.86
N GLY A 124 2.55 -0.69 2.36
CA GLY A 124 2.86 -0.74 0.93
C GLY A 124 2.59 -2.10 0.31
N LEU A 125 2.85 -3.20 1.03
CA LEU A 125 2.52 -4.56 0.58
C LEU A 125 1.01 -4.79 0.45
N VAL A 126 0.23 -4.33 1.42
CA VAL A 126 -1.23 -4.45 1.35
C VAL A 126 -1.79 -3.52 0.26
N ALA A 127 -1.22 -2.32 0.12
CA ALA A 127 -1.61 -1.37 -0.91
C ALA A 127 -1.37 -1.90 -2.32
N ILE A 128 -0.21 -2.52 -2.60
CA ILE A 128 0.05 -3.08 -3.94
C ILE A 128 -0.88 -4.26 -4.25
N PHE A 129 -1.22 -5.07 -3.25
CA PHE A 129 -2.19 -6.15 -3.41
C PHE A 129 -3.58 -5.60 -3.75
N PHE A 130 -4.10 -4.69 -2.93
CA PHE A 130 -5.40 -4.05 -3.16
C PHE A 130 -5.45 -3.32 -4.49
N LEU A 131 -4.38 -2.59 -4.83
CA LEU A 131 -4.28 -1.84 -6.08
C LEU A 131 -4.33 -2.78 -7.28
N THR A 132 -3.46 -3.80 -7.30
CA THR A 132 -3.35 -4.71 -8.45
C THR A 132 -4.59 -5.57 -8.61
N ALA A 133 -5.11 -6.16 -7.52
CA ALA A 133 -6.36 -6.92 -7.56
C ALA A 133 -7.55 -6.03 -8.01
N GLY A 134 -7.65 -4.81 -7.47
CA GLY A 134 -8.68 -3.86 -7.88
C GLY A 134 -8.56 -3.42 -9.34
N VAL A 135 -7.35 -3.21 -9.85
CA VAL A 135 -7.09 -2.86 -11.26
C VAL A 135 -7.37 -4.04 -12.18
N PHE A 136 -7.05 -5.29 -11.80
CA PHE A 136 -7.47 -6.47 -12.55
C PHE A 136 -9.00 -6.57 -12.59
N SER A 137 -9.69 -6.29 -11.49
CA SER A 137 -11.16 -6.23 -11.48
C SER A 137 -11.70 -5.13 -12.40
N LEU A 138 -11.14 -3.92 -12.40
CA LEU A 138 -11.51 -2.87 -13.35
C LEU A 138 -11.37 -3.34 -14.80
N ARG A 139 -10.29 -4.05 -15.13
CA ARG A 139 -10.10 -4.61 -16.46
C ARG A 139 -11.19 -5.61 -16.83
N ILE A 140 -11.52 -6.54 -15.93
CA ILE A 140 -12.50 -7.59 -16.21
C ILE A 140 -13.92 -7.03 -16.30
N PHE A 141 -14.31 -6.15 -15.37
CA PHE A 141 -15.68 -5.65 -15.29
C PHE A 141 -15.96 -4.45 -16.21
N LEU A 142 -14.97 -3.59 -16.47
CA LEU A 142 -15.13 -2.40 -17.32
C LEU A 142 -14.43 -2.53 -18.68
N SER A 143 -13.82 -3.67 -18.98
CA SER A 143 -13.13 -3.94 -20.25
C SER A 143 -12.06 -2.90 -20.62
N PHE A 144 -11.42 -2.29 -19.62
CA PHE A 144 -10.35 -1.32 -19.87
C PHE A 144 -9.12 -1.97 -20.51
N SER A 145 -8.48 -1.24 -21.43
CA SER A 145 -7.23 -1.68 -22.04
C SER A 145 -6.12 -1.81 -20.99
N TYR A 146 -5.35 -2.90 -21.06
CA TYR A 146 -4.24 -3.14 -20.13
C TYR A 146 -3.18 -2.04 -20.22
N LEU A 147 -2.96 -1.44 -21.40
CA LEU A 147 -2.01 -0.35 -21.61
C LEU A 147 -2.41 0.91 -20.82
N LEU A 148 -3.72 1.20 -20.78
CA LEU A 148 -4.25 2.33 -20.01
C LEU A 148 -4.05 2.13 -18.51
N LEU A 149 -4.14 0.88 -18.04
CA LEU A 149 -3.97 0.50 -16.64
C LEU A 149 -2.49 0.31 -16.23
N ALA A 150 -1.59 0.06 -17.18
CA ALA A 150 -0.16 -0.09 -16.92
C ALA A 150 0.47 1.22 -16.39
N LEU A 151 0.06 2.37 -16.94
CA LEU A 151 0.58 3.68 -16.52
C LEU A 151 0.29 4.00 -15.04
N PRO A 152 -0.95 3.91 -14.52
CA PRO A 152 -1.21 4.14 -13.10
C PRO A 152 -0.51 3.10 -12.22
N ILE A 153 -0.40 1.82 -12.62
CA ILE A 153 0.38 0.83 -11.87
C ILE A 153 1.84 1.27 -11.76
N PHE A 154 2.46 1.70 -12.87
CA PHE A 154 3.83 2.18 -12.87
C PHE A 154 4.02 3.38 -11.93
N ILE A 155 3.19 4.42 -12.07
CA ILE A 155 3.30 5.66 -11.28
C ILE A 155 3.09 5.37 -9.78
N LEU A 156 2.03 4.63 -9.43
CA LEU A 156 1.71 4.35 -8.03
C LEU A 156 2.76 3.42 -7.39
N THR A 157 3.28 2.45 -8.12
CA THR A 157 4.38 1.60 -7.64
C THR A 157 5.65 2.42 -7.43
N ALA A 158 6.02 3.28 -8.38
CA ALA A 158 7.18 4.16 -8.23
C ALA A 158 7.05 5.06 -6.99
N LEU A 159 5.86 5.63 -6.75
CA LEU A 159 5.59 6.44 -5.57
C LEU A 159 5.68 5.64 -4.25
N LEU A 160 5.16 4.40 -4.22
CA LEU A 160 5.27 3.52 -3.05
C LEU A 160 6.72 3.17 -2.74
N VAL A 161 7.52 2.80 -3.75
CA VAL A 161 8.94 2.45 -3.57
C VAL A 161 9.76 3.67 -3.16
N TYR A 162 9.53 4.82 -3.79
CA TYR A 162 10.17 6.08 -3.39
C TYR A 162 9.87 6.41 -1.92
N GLN A 163 8.60 6.32 -1.52
CA GLN A 163 8.21 6.58 -0.14
C GLN A 163 8.88 5.59 0.82
N LEU A 164 8.94 4.31 0.48
CA LEU A 164 9.56 3.28 1.30
C LEU A 164 11.04 3.59 1.58
N PHE A 165 11.78 3.99 0.54
CA PHE A 165 13.19 4.34 0.66
C PHE A 165 13.38 5.62 1.49
N TRP A 166 12.54 6.63 1.27
CA TRP A 166 12.55 7.84 2.08
C TRP A 166 12.25 7.53 3.57
N ALA A 167 11.21 6.74 3.84
CA ALA A 167 10.81 6.35 5.20
C ALA A 167 11.85 5.47 5.90
N SER A 168 12.64 4.72 5.12
CA SER A 168 13.77 3.93 5.58
C SER A 168 15.06 4.74 5.77
N GLN A 169 15.05 6.03 5.42
CA GLN A 169 16.21 6.93 5.44
C GLN A 169 17.34 6.50 4.49
N ALA A 170 16.99 5.83 3.38
CA ALA A 170 17.95 5.52 2.33
C ALA A 170 18.36 6.78 1.55
N PRO A 171 19.59 6.84 1.02
CA PRO A 171 20.06 7.98 0.22
C PRO A 171 19.26 8.10 -1.09
N ILE A 172 18.49 9.19 -1.24
CA ILE A 172 17.52 9.36 -2.32
C ILE A 172 18.19 9.33 -3.71
N ALA A 173 19.36 9.94 -3.85
CA ALA A 173 20.08 9.99 -5.14
C ALA A 173 20.42 8.58 -5.66
N SER A 174 20.86 7.68 -4.77
CA SER A 174 21.17 6.29 -5.10
C SER A 174 19.92 5.41 -5.22
N SER A 175 18.79 5.86 -4.66
CA SER A 175 17.56 5.07 -4.64
C SER A 175 16.71 5.23 -5.91
N LEU A 176 16.83 6.35 -6.63
CA LEU A 176 16.01 6.63 -7.83
C LEU A 176 16.09 5.54 -8.92
N PRO A 177 17.27 5.01 -9.29
CA PRO A 177 17.34 3.92 -10.25
C PRO A 177 16.58 2.67 -9.79
N HIS A 178 16.67 2.35 -8.50
CA HIS A 178 15.95 1.22 -7.91
C HIS A 178 14.44 1.43 -7.97
N VAL A 179 13.96 2.66 -7.70
CA VAL A 179 12.54 3.01 -7.83
C VAL A 179 12.02 2.72 -9.24
N LEU A 180 12.75 3.20 -10.27
CA LEU A 180 12.35 3.02 -11.66
C LEU A 180 12.38 1.55 -12.07
N VAL A 181 13.46 0.84 -11.78
CA VAL A 181 13.60 -0.59 -12.12
C VAL A 181 12.48 -1.41 -11.47
N ILE A 182 12.21 -1.20 -10.18
CA ILE A 182 11.13 -1.92 -9.49
C ILE A 182 9.78 -1.60 -10.14
N ALA A 183 9.51 -0.32 -10.42
CA ALA A 183 8.24 0.08 -11.03
C ALA A 183 8.05 -0.52 -12.44
N ILE A 184 9.11 -0.56 -13.26
CA ILE A 184 9.07 -1.21 -14.59
C ILE A 184 8.77 -2.69 -14.42
N VAL A 185 9.56 -3.41 -13.61
CA VAL A 185 9.41 -4.86 -13.46
C VAL A 185 8.04 -5.23 -12.89
N VAL A 186 7.54 -4.48 -11.91
CA VAL A 186 6.20 -4.71 -11.35
C VAL A 186 5.11 -4.49 -12.40
N THR A 187 5.23 -3.47 -13.24
CA THR A 187 4.29 -3.21 -14.35
C THR A 187 4.37 -4.29 -15.44
N GLU A 188 5.57 -4.78 -15.76
CA GLU A 188 5.76 -5.89 -16.69
C GLU A 188 5.13 -7.18 -16.16
N ILE A 189 5.34 -7.50 -14.88
CA ILE A 189 4.68 -8.65 -14.24
C ILE A 189 3.17 -8.48 -14.23
N PHE A 190 2.66 -7.28 -13.95
CA PHE A 190 1.23 -6.99 -14.09
C PHE A 190 0.74 -7.28 -15.51
N ALA A 191 1.48 -6.90 -16.55
CA ALA A 191 1.13 -7.18 -17.94
C ALA A 191 1.19 -8.69 -18.26
N VAL A 192 2.23 -9.41 -17.83
CA VAL A 192 2.41 -10.85 -18.08
C VAL A 192 1.33 -11.67 -17.39
N VAL A 193 1.00 -11.34 -16.14
CA VAL A 193 0.02 -12.07 -15.35
C VAL A 193 -1.40 -11.93 -15.93
N ASN A 194 -1.69 -10.90 -16.73
CA ASN A 194 -2.97 -10.80 -17.45
C ASN A 194 -3.20 -11.96 -18.45
N PHE A 195 -2.16 -12.66 -18.87
CA PHE A 195 -2.25 -13.80 -19.77
C PHE A 195 -2.46 -15.14 -19.05
N LEU A 196 -2.37 -15.16 -17.71
CA LEU A 196 -2.64 -16.36 -16.93
C LEU A 196 -4.15 -16.53 -16.71
N PRO A 197 -4.72 -17.74 -16.88
CA PRO A 197 -6.14 -18.01 -16.65
C PRO A 197 -6.43 -18.18 -15.14
N THR A 198 -6.11 -17.15 -14.36
CA THR A 198 -6.23 -17.16 -12.90
C THR A 198 -7.18 -16.07 -12.42
N SER A 199 -7.67 -16.19 -11.18
CA SER A 199 -8.51 -15.15 -10.57
C SER A 199 -7.73 -13.85 -10.33
N VAL A 200 -8.44 -12.72 -10.26
CA VAL A 200 -7.87 -11.39 -9.97
C VAL A 200 -7.05 -11.36 -8.68
N TYR A 201 -7.45 -12.16 -7.69
CA TYR A 201 -6.78 -12.25 -6.40
C TYR A 201 -5.43 -12.97 -6.50
N VAL A 202 -5.39 -14.10 -7.22
CA VAL A 202 -4.15 -14.84 -7.50
C VAL A 202 -3.18 -13.94 -8.27
N SER A 203 -3.68 -13.26 -9.30
CA SER A 203 -2.91 -12.33 -10.10
C SER A 203 -2.32 -11.17 -9.28
N GLY A 204 -3.13 -10.55 -8.42
CA GLY A 204 -2.67 -9.49 -7.51
C GLY A 204 -1.63 -9.99 -6.49
N LEU A 205 -1.78 -11.21 -5.98
CA LEU A 205 -0.80 -11.81 -5.07
C LEU A 205 0.55 -12.06 -5.75
N ILE A 206 0.57 -12.57 -7.00
CA ILE A 206 1.81 -12.76 -7.75
C ILE A 206 2.57 -11.43 -7.89
N VAL A 207 1.89 -10.37 -8.32
CA VAL A 207 2.49 -9.03 -8.45
C VAL A 207 3.02 -8.52 -7.10
N THR A 208 2.25 -8.76 -6.02
CA THR A 208 2.63 -8.36 -4.66
C THR A 208 3.89 -9.06 -4.16
N VAL A 209 4.04 -10.36 -4.45
CA VAL A 209 5.23 -11.13 -4.04
C VAL A 209 6.48 -10.67 -4.79
N VAL A 210 6.35 -10.32 -6.08
CA VAL A 210 7.45 -9.72 -6.83
C VAL A 210 7.82 -8.35 -6.26
N TYR A 211 6.82 -7.50 -6.00
CA TYR A 211 7.04 -6.21 -5.34
C TYR A 211 7.74 -6.37 -3.99
N TYR A 212 7.32 -7.33 -3.16
CA TYR A 212 7.93 -7.66 -1.87
C TYR A 212 9.42 -8.01 -2.02
N LEU A 213 9.72 -8.91 -2.95
CA LEU A 213 11.08 -9.38 -3.20
C LEU A 213 11.99 -8.21 -3.59
N LEU A 214 11.59 -7.46 -4.62
CA LEU A 214 12.43 -6.42 -5.21
C LEU A 214 12.60 -5.22 -4.30
N SER A 215 11.52 -4.75 -3.68
CA SER A 215 11.56 -3.61 -2.75
C SER A 215 12.33 -3.96 -1.47
N GLY A 216 12.17 -5.18 -0.95
CA GLY A 216 12.90 -5.68 0.20
C GLY A 216 14.40 -5.81 -0.05
N LEU A 217 14.81 -6.45 -1.15
CA LEU A 217 16.22 -6.58 -1.50
C LEU A 217 16.87 -5.22 -1.75
N SER A 218 16.21 -4.36 -2.53
CA SER A 218 16.72 -3.01 -2.85
C SER A 218 16.86 -2.15 -1.60
N ARG A 219 15.89 -2.21 -0.67
CA ARG A 219 15.96 -1.50 0.61
C ARG A 219 17.18 -1.94 1.41
N ASN A 220 17.42 -3.24 1.56
CA ASN A 220 18.56 -3.76 2.33
C ASN A 220 19.89 -3.42 1.66
N TRP A 221 19.94 -3.49 0.33
CA TRP A 221 21.12 -3.07 -0.45
C TRP A 221 21.47 -1.60 -0.22
N LEU A 222 20.47 -0.71 -0.29
CA LEU A 222 20.63 0.73 -0.05
C LEU A 222 21.01 1.07 1.40
N LEU A 223 20.64 0.23 2.36
CA LEU A 223 21.02 0.35 3.76
C LEU A 223 22.38 -0.32 4.08
N ASN A 224 23.10 -0.80 3.06
CA ASN A 224 24.35 -1.57 3.19
C ASN A 224 24.23 -2.85 4.04
N ILE A 225 23.02 -3.40 4.18
CA ILE A 225 22.76 -4.69 4.82
C ILE A 225 22.87 -5.78 3.75
N ARG A 226 24.09 -6.28 3.53
CA ARG A 226 24.41 -7.25 2.45
C ARG A 226 24.57 -8.69 2.93
N GLU A 227 24.01 -9.02 4.09
CA GLU A 227 24.09 -10.36 4.64
C GLU A 227 23.36 -11.37 3.74
N SER A 228 24.04 -12.47 3.39
CA SER A 228 23.47 -13.55 2.58
C SER A 228 22.19 -14.13 3.19
N ARG A 229 22.11 -14.18 4.53
CA ARG A 229 20.93 -14.62 5.28
C ARG A 229 19.69 -13.79 4.96
N VAL A 230 19.85 -12.48 4.78
CA VAL A 230 18.73 -11.58 4.44
C VAL A 230 18.26 -11.85 3.02
N VAL A 231 19.17 -11.99 2.06
CA VAL A 231 18.85 -12.30 0.67
C VAL A 231 18.12 -13.64 0.56
N VAL A 232 18.67 -14.68 1.19
CA VAL A 232 18.07 -16.03 1.23
C VAL A 232 16.66 -15.96 1.83
N ARG A 233 16.46 -15.23 2.93
CA ARG A 233 15.13 -15.08 3.54
C ARG A 233 14.11 -14.51 2.57
N TYR A 234 14.43 -13.43 1.84
CA TYR A 234 13.51 -12.84 0.87
C TYR A 234 13.22 -13.81 -0.27
N LEU A 235 14.25 -14.47 -0.82
CA LEU A 235 14.09 -15.45 -1.89
C LEU A 235 13.23 -16.64 -1.45
N THR A 236 13.51 -17.23 -0.29
CA THR A 236 12.78 -18.38 0.25
C THR A 236 11.32 -18.03 0.52
N ILE A 237 11.05 -16.89 1.19
CA ILE A 237 9.68 -16.46 1.47
C ILE A 237 8.91 -16.23 0.17
N SER A 238 9.50 -15.49 -0.79
CA SER A 238 8.86 -15.23 -2.09
C SER A 238 8.63 -16.52 -2.87
N PHE A 239 9.60 -17.43 -2.91
CA PHE A 239 9.48 -18.71 -3.61
C PHE A 239 8.38 -19.58 -3.02
N ILE A 240 8.37 -19.79 -1.69
CA ILE A 240 7.33 -20.56 -1.01
C ILE A 240 5.97 -19.92 -1.24
N SER A 241 5.87 -18.59 -1.14
CA SER A 241 4.61 -17.88 -1.33
C SER A 241 4.08 -18.06 -2.76
N LEU A 242 4.93 -17.89 -3.78
CA LEU A 242 4.55 -18.11 -5.18
C LEU A 242 4.12 -19.56 -5.42
N MET A 243 4.84 -20.54 -4.88
CA MET A 243 4.45 -21.95 -4.98
C MET A 243 3.08 -22.19 -4.36
N LEU A 244 2.82 -21.71 -3.15
CA LEU A 244 1.53 -21.86 -2.49
C LEU A 244 0.40 -21.19 -3.29
N ILE A 245 0.63 -19.99 -3.81
CA ILE A 245 -0.36 -19.25 -4.62
C ILE A 245 -0.67 -20.02 -5.91
N LEU A 246 0.35 -20.47 -6.65
CA LEU A 246 0.17 -21.16 -7.93
C LEU A 246 -0.42 -22.56 -7.76
N LEU A 247 -0.08 -23.28 -6.69
CA LEU A 247 -0.63 -24.61 -6.40
C LEU A 247 -2.08 -24.54 -5.88
N SER A 248 -2.44 -23.47 -5.16
CA SER A 248 -3.81 -23.26 -4.67
C SER A 248 -4.72 -22.56 -5.70
N ALA A 249 -4.15 -22.01 -6.76
CA ALA A 249 -4.92 -21.37 -7.82
C ALA A 249 -5.84 -22.40 -8.50
N LYS A 250 -7.11 -22.03 -8.65
CA LYS A 250 -8.01 -22.73 -9.57
C LYS A 250 -7.62 -22.34 -10.99
N TRP A 251 -6.86 -23.19 -11.63
CA TRP A 251 -6.56 -23.11 -13.06
C TRP A 251 -7.84 -23.49 -13.83
N ILE A 252 -8.29 -22.59 -14.70
CA ILE A 252 -9.41 -22.83 -15.62
C ILE A 252 -8.90 -23.56 -16.85
#